data_AF-A0A4Y2DRW9-F1
#
_entry.id   AF-A0A4Y2DRW9-F1
#
_cell.length_a   1.000
_cell.length_b   1.000
_cell.length_c   1.000
_cell.angle_alpha   90.00
_cell.angle_beta   90.00
_cell.angle_gamma   90.00
#
_symmetry.space_group_name_H-M   'P 1'
#
loop_
_entity.id
_entity.type
_entity.pdbx_description
1 polymer ?
#
loop_
_entity_poly.entity_id
_entity_poly.type
_entity_poly.pdbx_seq_one_letter_code
_entity_poly.pdbx_strand_id
1 'polypeptide(L)'
;MWSEVLVKLDCTNKSLQGKSATVDVASSLLCGLEKNVQHLRDEGVHKYASKAKNVCDSMSIKSSFTVKRLRKVKRMAGEIDG
;
A
#
# COMPACT_ATOMS: atom_id res chain seq x y z
N MET A 1 5.68 -6.26 -1.24
CA MET A 1 4.61 -5.23 -1.29
C MET A 1 3.35 -5.79 -1.92
N TRP A 2 3.34 -6.08 -3.23
CA TRP A 2 2.12 -6.56 -3.92
C TRP A 2 1.55 -7.86 -3.35
N SER A 3 2.41 -8.80 -2.94
CA SER A 3 1.95 -10.01 -2.24
C SER A 3 1.13 -9.70 -0.99
N GLU A 4 1.57 -8.74 -0.18
CA GLU A 4 0.86 -8.34 1.05
C GLU A 4 -0.49 -7.67 0.74
N VAL A 5 -0.54 -6.83 -0.31
CA VAL A 5 -1.80 -6.23 -0.80
C VAL A 5 -2.78 -7.30 -1.23
N LEU A 6 -2.32 -8.27 -2.04
CA LEU A 6 -3.16 -9.34 -2.57
C LEU A 6 -3.67 -10.26 -1.46
N VAL A 7 -2.84 -10.58 -0.47
CA VAL A 7 -3.26 -11.38 0.69
C VAL A 7 -4.33 -10.65 1.51
N LYS A 8 -4.13 -9.36 1.82
CA LYS A 8 -5.14 -8.59 2.57
C LYS A 8 -6.46 -8.48 1.81
N LEU A 9 -6.39 -8.25 0.50
CA LEU A 9 -7.56 -8.23 -0.37
C LEU A 9 -8.30 -9.57 -0.38
N ASP A 10 -7.59 -10.68 -0.56
CA ASP A 10 -8.17 -12.01 -0.59
C ASP A 10 -8.82 -12.39 0.76
N CYS A 11 -8.16 -12.08 1.88
CA CYS A 11 -8.73 -12.28 3.21
C CYS A 11 -10.02 -11.48 3.40
N THR A 12 -10.03 -10.18 3.06
CA THR A 12 -11.24 -9.35 3.16
C THR A 12 -12.35 -9.87 2.24
N ASN A 13 -12.01 -10.27 1.02
CA ASN A 13 -12.97 -10.83 0.07
C ASN A 13 -13.62 -12.11 0.59
N LYS A 14 -12.82 -13.04 1.14
CA LYS A 14 -13.33 -14.27 1.79
C LYS A 14 -14.25 -13.96 2.96
N SER A 15 -13.90 -12.99 3.80
CA SER A 15 -14.73 -12.56 4.93
C SER A 15 -16.05 -11.96 4.48
N LEU A 16 -16.06 -11.16 3.41
CA LEU A 16 -17.26 -10.54 2.84
C LEU A 16 -18.18 -11.55 2.15
N GLN A 17 -17.61 -12.56 1.49
CA GLN A 17 -18.37 -13.65 0.87
C GLN A 17 -18.94 -14.65 1.90
N GLY A 18 -18.59 -14.50 3.18
CA GLY A 18 -19.22 -15.24 4.27
C GLY A 18 -20.72 -14.92 4.32
N LYS A 19 -21.56 -15.96 4.39
CA LYS A 19 -23.03 -15.89 4.28
C LYS A 19 -23.75 -15.04 5.35
N SER A 20 -23.02 -14.41 6.27
CA SER A 20 -23.56 -13.75 7.47
C SER A 20 -22.95 -12.36 7.76
N ALA A 21 -22.25 -11.73 6.81
CA ALA A 21 -21.74 -10.39 7.03
C ALA A 21 -22.90 -9.38 7.04
N THR A 22 -23.14 -8.74 8.18
CA THR A 22 -24.05 -7.59 8.23
C THR A 22 -23.41 -6.40 7.52
N VAL A 23 -24.22 -5.42 7.13
CA VAL A 23 -23.74 -4.22 6.43
C VAL A 23 -22.67 -3.48 7.23
N ASP A 24 -22.84 -3.37 8.55
CA ASP A 24 -21.86 -2.73 9.43
C ASP A 24 -20.52 -3.46 9.47
N VAL A 25 -20.56 -4.80 9.52
CA VAL A 25 -19.36 -5.64 9.49
C VAL A 25 -18.66 -5.51 8.14
N ALA A 26 -19.41 -5.54 7.03
CA ALA A 26 -18.86 -5.37 5.70
C ALA A 26 -18.19 -3.98 5.53
N SER A 27 -18.84 -2.92 6.03
CA SER A 27 -18.31 -1.56 6.02
C SER A 27 -17.00 -1.45 6.82
N SER A 28 -16.95 -2.05 8.01
CA SER A 28 -15.74 -2.10 8.85
C SER A 28 -14.58 -2.82 8.15
N LEU A 29 -14.85 -3.96 7.51
CA LEU A 29 -13.85 -4.73 6.74
C LEU A 29 -13.28 -3.93 5.57
N LEU A 30 -14.14 -3.22 4.83
CA LEU A 30 -13.71 -2.38 3.71
C LEU A 30 -12.91 -1.16 4.18
N CYS A 31 -13.35 -0.48 5.24
CA CYS A 31 -12.59 0.61 5.87
C CYS A 31 -11.21 0.13 6.37
N GLY A 32 -11.16 -1.05 6.95
CA GLY A 32 -9.92 -1.69 7.38
C GLY A 32 -8.98 -1.97 6.20
N LEU A 33 -9.52 -2.48 5.10
CA LEU A 33 -8.74 -2.74 3.88
C LEU A 33 -8.18 -1.44 3.29
N GLU A 34 -8.99 -0.39 3.20
CA GLU A 34 -8.57 0.92 2.71
C GLU A 34 -7.38 1.47 3.50
N LYS A 35 -7.48 1.51 4.84
CA LYS A 35 -6.41 1.96 5.73
C LYS A 35 -5.13 1.15 5.55
N ASN A 36 -5.26 -0.17 5.40
CA ASN A 36 -4.12 -1.05 5.18
C ASN A 36 -3.41 -0.78 3.84
N VAL A 37 -4.18 -0.58 2.76
CA VAL A 37 -3.62 -0.27 1.44
C VAL A 37 -2.97 1.11 1.45
N GLN A 38 -3.56 2.07 2.15
CA GLN A 38 -3.00 3.41 2.28
C GLN A 38 -1.67 3.39 3.04
N HIS A 39 -1.61 2.72 4.18
CA HIS A 39 -0.37 2.52 4.94
C HIS A 39 0.73 1.83 4.09
N LEU A 40 0.37 0.83 3.28
CA LEU A 40 1.32 0.18 2.38
C LEU A 40 1.84 1.10 1.26
N ARG A 41 1.04 2.07 0.81
CA ARG A 41 1.49 3.10 -0.14
C ARG A 41 2.47 4.06 0.53
N ASP A 42 2.12 4.55 1.71
CA ASP A 42 2.85 5.63 2.37
C ASP A 42 4.18 5.13 2.95
N GLU A 43 4.16 4.00 3.66
CA GLU A 43 5.33 3.49 4.37
C GLU A 43 5.95 2.25 3.69
N GLY A 44 5.11 1.45 3.04
CA GLY A 44 5.52 0.16 2.47
C GLY A 44 6.58 0.32 1.39
N VAL A 45 6.46 1.31 0.50
CA VAL A 45 7.42 1.52 -0.60
C VAL A 45 8.83 1.74 -0.06
N HIS A 46 9.00 2.61 0.92
CA HIS A 46 10.30 2.89 1.54
C HIS A 46 10.84 1.68 2.30
N LYS A 47 9.98 0.97 3.04
CA LYS A 47 10.34 -0.25 3.76
C LYS A 47 10.86 -1.33 2.82
N TYR A 48 10.14 -1.60 1.72
CA TYR A 48 10.51 -2.63 0.75
C TYR A 48 11.76 -2.25 -0.05
N ALA A 49 11.92 -0.96 -0.42
CA ALA A 49 13.13 -0.48 -1.07
C ALA A 49 14.36 -0.61 -0.16
N SER A 50 14.24 -0.24 1.11
CA SER A 50 15.32 -0.37 2.10
C SER A 50 15.69 -1.84 2.33
N LYS A 51 14.68 -2.73 2.43
CA LYS A 51 14.92 -4.17 2.54
C LYS A 51 15.66 -4.72 1.33
N ALA A 52 15.26 -4.32 0.12
CA ALA A 52 15.92 -4.75 -1.11
C ALA A 52 17.38 -4.26 -1.18
N LYS A 53 17.63 -3.01 -0.77
CA LYS A 53 19.00 -2.46 -0.65
C LYS A 53 19.86 -3.28 0.30
N ASN A 54 19.36 -3.57 1.51
CA ASN A 54 20.11 -4.34 2.50
C ASN A 54 20.47 -5.75 2.00
N VAL A 55 19.58 -6.40 1.22
CA VAL A 55 19.86 -7.71 0.61
C VAL A 55 20.92 -7.59 -0.48
N CYS A 56 20.86 -6.57 -1.33
CA CYS A 56 21.92 -6.33 -2.31
C CYS A 56 23.27 -6.10 -1.62
N ASP A 57 23.30 -5.27 -0.58
CA ASP A 57 24.51 -4.96 0.18
C ASP A 57 25.08 -6.23 0.84
N SER A 58 24.23 -7.10 1.41
CA SER A 58 24.66 -8.37 2.00
C SER A 58 25.20 -9.37 0.98
N MET A 59 24.79 -9.24 -0.29
CA MET A 59 25.26 -10.07 -1.39
C MET A 59 26.40 -9.42 -2.20
N SER A 60 26.89 -8.25 -1.77
CA SER A 60 27.87 -7.44 -2.52
C SER A 60 27.43 -7.13 -3.97
N ILE A 61 26.11 -7.07 -4.19
CA ILE A 61 25.52 -6.69 -5.48
C ILE A 61 25.31 -5.18 -5.48
N LYS A 62 25.82 -4.49 -6.50
CA LYS A 62 25.58 -3.06 -6.65
C LYS A 62 24.09 -2.80 -6.83
N SER A 63 23.47 -2.12 -5.86
CA SER A 63 22.07 -1.70 -5.97
C SER A 63 21.93 -0.42 -6.80
N SER A 64 20.98 -0.42 -7.73
CA SER A 64 20.62 0.76 -8.55
C SER A 64 19.13 1.09 -8.40
N PHE A 65 18.62 1.07 -7.16
CA PHE A 65 17.23 1.44 -6.89
C PHE A 65 17.05 2.93 -7.16
N THR A 66 16.46 3.28 -8.30
CA THR A 66 16.08 4.66 -8.62
C THR A 66 14.96 5.06 -7.66
N VAL A 67 15.26 5.98 -6.74
CA VAL A 67 14.24 6.67 -5.95
C VAL A 67 13.32 7.35 -6.95
N LYS A 68 12.04 6.95 -6.97
CA LYS A 68 11.05 7.50 -7.88
C LYS A 68 11.01 9.01 -7.65
N ARG A 69 11.48 9.80 -8.62
CA ARG A 69 11.54 11.26 -8.53
C ARG A 69 10.13 11.77 -8.22
N LEU A 70 9.96 12.47 -7.10
CA LEU A 70 8.73 13.21 -6.79
C LEU A 70 8.48 14.15 -7.98
N ARG A 71 7.47 13.84 -8.80
CA ARG A 71 7.03 14.76 -9.84
C ARG A 71 6.31 15.90 -9.14
N LYS A 72 6.76 17.13 -9.34
CA LYS A 72 6.03 18.33 -8.94
C LYS A 72 4.74 18.34 -9.76
N VAL A 73 3.63 17.92 -9.18
CA VAL A 73 2.32 18.00 -9.84
C VAL A 73 1.97 19.48 -9.90
N LYS A 74 1.68 19.98 -11.10
CA LYS A 74 1.19 21.36 -11.26
C LYS A 74 -0.20 21.39 -10.65
N ARG A 75 -0.37 22.07 -9.51
CA ARG A 75 -1.70 22.36 -8.96
C ARG A 75 -2.50 23.07 -10.05
N MET A 76 -3.64 22.51 -10.44
CA MET A 76 -4.54 23.24 -11.33
C MET A 76 -5.15 24.39 -10.54
N ALA A 77 -5.24 25.57 -11.15
CA ALA A 77 -5.84 26.75 -10.53
C ALA A 77 -7.32 26.42 -10.21
N GLY A 78 -7.63 26.15 -8.95
CA GLY A 78 -8.97 25.75 -8.53
C GLY A 78 -9.06 24.97 -7.21
N GLU A 79 -7.96 24.46 -6.64
CA GLU A 79 -7.99 23.92 -5.28
C GLU A 79 -8.03 25.07 -4.27
N ILE A 80 -9.21 25.28 -3.70
CA ILE A 80 -9.49 26.22 -2.61
C ILE A 80 -9.02 25.54 -1.32
N ASP A 81 -8.16 26.20 -0.55
CA ASP A 81 -7.74 25.74 0.78
C ASP A 81 -8.97 25.61 1.68
N GLY A 82 -9.11 24.45 2.32
CA GLY A 82 -10.01 24.20 3.44
C GLY A 82 -9.23 23.60 4.60
#